data_AF-A0A7R9R0F8-F1
#
_entry.id   AF-A0A7R9R0F8-F1
#
_cell.length_a   1.000
_cell.length_b   1.000
_cell.length_c   1.000
_cell.angle_alpha   90.00
_cell.angle_beta   90.00
_cell.angle_gamma   90.00
#
_symmetry.space_group_name_H-M   'P 1'
#
loop_
_entity.id
_entity.type
_entity.pdbx_description
1 polymer ?
#
loop_
_entity_poly.entity_id
_entity_poly.type
_entity_poly.pdbx_seq_one_letter_code
_entity_poly.pdbx_strand_id
1 'polypeptide(L)'
;MLRNVSNSVTKLLGTHSRHGCRATATTATDPTIQWLCKPLGCHRLFSSLADTPHEIPDNISYVEDAEDPSFFHMVEYFYHKGWKVVEDKLADELKGKLSPEEKRKKVRGYLTIIGPCHSVLEVSYPIKRDNGEYVMINGWRAQHSHHRTPCKGGIRFSTDVCLDEVKALAALMTFKCAVVDVPFGGAKAGLKINPKEFSDQELEKITRNFALQLCKKGFLGPGIDV
;
A
#
# COMPACT_ATOMS: atom_id res chain seq x y z
N MET A 1 6.16 -20.06 -5.07
CA MET A 1 5.07 -19.33 -4.38
C MET A 1 4.47 -18.16 -5.18
N LEU A 2 5.21 -17.38 -5.98
CA LEU A 2 4.65 -16.16 -6.63
C LEU A 2 4.11 -16.33 -8.07
N ARG A 3 4.39 -17.47 -8.72
CA ARG A 3 3.98 -17.72 -10.12
C ARG A 3 2.48 -17.90 -10.35
N ASN A 4 1.70 -18.22 -9.32
CA ASN A 4 0.27 -18.55 -9.45
C ASN A 4 -0.69 -17.35 -9.34
N VAL A 5 -0.19 -16.17 -8.95
CA VAL A 5 -1.02 -14.95 -8.76
C VAL A 5 -1.10 -14.09 -10.03
N SER A 6 -0.18 -14.32 -10.98
CA SER A 6 0.00 -13.54 -12.23
C SER A 6 -1.22 -13.48 -13.14
N ASN A 7 -1.85 -14.63 -13.40
CA ASN A 7 -2.64 -14.80 -14.61
C ASN A 7 -4.04 -14.17 -14.54
N SER A 8 -4.44 -13.59 -13.41
CA SER A 8 -5.77 -13.00 -13.23
C SER A 8 -5.83 -11.47 -13.39
N VAL A 9 -4.70 -10.76 -13.43
CA VAL A 9 -4.69 -9.29 -13.29
C VAL A 9 -4.76 -8.54 -14.64
N THR A 10 -4.50 -9.20 -15.77
CA THR A 10 -4.26 -8.53 -17.06
C THR A 10 -5.52 -8.09 -17.83
N LYS A 11 -6.74 -8.36 -17.33
CA LYS A 11 -7.97 -8.21 -18.13
C LYS A 11 -8.86 -6.98 -17.85
N LEU A 12 -8.56 -6.13 -16.86
CA LEU A 12 -9.58 -5.24 -16.29
C LEU A 12 -9.30 -3.72 -16.29
N LEU A 13 -8.20 -3.23 -16.85
CA LEU A 13 -7.92 -1.79 -16.83
C LEU A 13 -8.46 -1.07 -18.07
N GLY A 14 -9.77 -0.79 -18.04
CA GLY A 14 -10.46 0.23 -18.82
C GLY A 14 -10.57 1.56 -18.07
N THR A 15 -10.77 2.64 -18.81
CA THR A 15 -10.51 4.06 -18.54
C THR A 15 -11.55 4.84 -17.70
N HIS A 16 -11.10 5.99 -17.14
CA HIS A 16 -11.86 7.18 -16.66
C HIS A 16 -12.54 7.07 -15.28
N SER A 17 -12.79 8.13 -14.48
CA SER A 17 -12.47 9.58 -14.46
C SER A 17 -12.80 10.13 -13.05
N ARG A 18 -12.11 11.23 -12.69
CA ARG A 18 -12.06 12.02 -11.44
C ARG A 18 -13.38 12.34 -10.69
N HIS A 19 -13.19 12.68 -9.40
CA HIS A 19 -13.76 13.74 -8.51
C HIS A 19 -14.11 13.09 -7.14
N GLY A 20 -13.79 13.55 -5.92
CA GLY A 20 -13.28 14.79 -5.33
C GLY A 20 -13.98 14.96 -3.97
N CYS A 21 -13.40 14.51 -2.85
CA CYS A 21 -14.04 14.56 -1.52
C CYS A 21 -13.37 15.57 -0.57
N ARG A 22 -14.20 16.37 0.10
CA ARG A 22 -13.83 17.37 1.12
C ARG A 22 -14.36 16.89 2.48
N ALA A 23 -13.51 16.89 3.50
CA ALA A 23 -13.84 16.50 4.87
C ALA A 23 -14.14 17.73 5.74
N THR A 24 -15.01 17.57 6.73
CA THR A 24 -15.09 18.44 7.92
C THR A 24 -15.32 17.57 9.16
N ALA A 25 -14.45 17.76 10.16
CA ALA A 25 -14.51 17.16 11.48
C ALA A 25 -15.20 18.12 12.46
N THR A 26 -15.89 17.58 13.46
CA THR A 26 -16.32 18.31 14.65
C THR A 26 -16.09 17.47 15.91
N THR A 27 -15.59 18.15 16.93
CA THR A 27 -15.07 17.70 18.21
C THR A 27 -16.15 17.54 19.29
N ALA A 28 -15.96 16.53 20.17
CA ALA A 28 -16.15 16.46 21.64
C ALA A 28 -17.49 16.99 22.24
N THR A 29 -18.22 16.38 23.20
CA THR A 29 -17.92 15.72 24.50
C THR A 29 -19.26 15.22 25.09
N ASP A 30 -19.37 14.06 25.76
CA ASP A 30 -20.27 13.85 26.92
C ASP A 30 -20.11 12.45 27.59
N PRO A 31 -20.54 12.20 28.85
CA PRO A 31 -19.75 11.54 29.87
C PRO A 31 -20.57 10.40 30.51
N THR A 32 -20.47 9.19 29.97
CA THR A 32 -21.12 8.01 30.57
C THR A 32 -20.10 6.91 30.78
N ILE A 33 -19.19 7.13 31.72
CA ILE A 33 -18.29 6.11 32.26
C ILE A 33 -18.61 5.95 33.74
N GLN A 34 -19.69 5.22 34.05
CA GLN A 34 -19.82 4.64 35.40
C GLN A 34 -20.85 3.52 35.50
N TRP A 35 -20.73 2.45 34.71
CA TRP A 35 -21.45 1.21 35.03
C TRP A 35 -20.59 -0.04 34.74
N LEU A 36 -20.28 -0.74 35.84
CA LEU A 36 -20.08 -2.19 35.96
C LEU A 36 -18.69 -2.78 35.67
N CYS A 37 -17.81 -2.61 36.67
CA CYS A 37 -16.96 -3.70 37.15
C CYS A 37 -17.83 -4.94 37.47
N LYS A 38 -17.74 -5.97 36.63
CA LYS A 38 -18.05 -7.37 37.00
C LYS A 38 -16.86 -8.25 36.60
N PRO A 39 -16.42 -9.19 37.45
CA PRO A 39 -15.35 -10.11 37.11
C PRO A 39 -15.91 -11.15 36.13
N LEU A 40 -15.73 -10.91 34.84
CA LEU A 40 -16.04 -11.90 33.81
C LEU A 40 -14.84 -12.83 33.66
N GLY A 41 -15.11 -14.11 33.84
CA GLY A 41 -14.13 -15.19 33.90
C GLY A 41 -13.07 -15.13 32.82
N CYS A 42 -11.83 -15.11 33.28
CA CYS A 42 -10.64 -15.39 32.49
C CYS A 42 -10.58 -16.90 32.18
N HIS A 43 -11.49 -17.39 31.35
CA HIS A 43 -11.41 -18.72 30.75
C HIS A 43 -12.16 -18.68 29.42
N ARG A 44 -11.42 -18.94 28.33
CA ARG A 44 -11.88 -19.13 26.93
C ARG A 44 -12.12 -17.88 26.08
N LEU A 45 -11.05 -17.25 25.60
CA LEU A 45 -11.09 -16.52 24.31
C LEU A 45 -9.86 -16.77 23.42
N PHE A 46 -9.16 -17.89 23.62
CA PHE A 46 -7.97 -18.26 22.83
C PHE A 46 -8.05 -19.71 22.34
N SER A 47 -9.17 -20.12 21.73
CA SER A 47 -9.27 -21.50 21.22
C SER A 47 -10.09 -21.74 19.95
N SER A 48 -10.17 -20.82 18.98
CA SER A 48 -10.78 -21.19 17.68
C SER A 48 -10.30 -20.47 16.42
N LEU A 49 -9.23 -19.67 16.46
CA LEU A 49 -8.68 -19.04 15.24
C LEU A 49 -8.00 -20.03 14.26
N ALA A 50 -8.07 -21.34 14.53
CA ALA A 50 -7.36 -22.38 13.79
C ALA A 50 -8.07 -22.85 12.51
N ASP A 51 -9.40 -22.70 12.42
CA ASP A 51 -10.21 -23.37 11.38
C ASP A 51 -11.11 -22.46 10.54
N THR A 52 -11.21 -21.16 10.83
CA THR A 52 -12.00 -20.27 9.96
C THR A 52 -11.19 -19.87 8.73
N PRO A 53 -11.74 -20.01 7.51
CA PRO A 53 -11.12 -19.48 6.29
C PRO A 53 -10.81 -17.98 6.45
N HIS A 54 -9.74 -17.50 5.82
CA HIS A 54 -9.46 -16.06 5.82
C HIS A 54 -10.65 -15.26 5.26
N GLU A 55 -11.20 -14.34 6.04
CA GLU A 55 -12.31 -13.47 5.61
C GLU A 55 -11.77 -12.15 5.08
N ILE A 56 -12.44 -11.62 4.05
CA ILE A 56 -12.08 -10.30 3.50
C ILE A 56 -12.62 -9.26 4.50
N PRO A 57 -11.79 -8.30 4.95
CA PRO A 57 -12.24 -7.23 5.83
C PRO A 57 -13.48 -6.49 5.33
N ASP A 58 -14.43 -6.19 6.22
CA ASP A 58 -15.73 -5.57 5.87
C ASP A 58 -15.59 -4.19 5.22
N ASN A 59 -14.51 -3.46 5.51
CA ASN A 59 -14.24 -2.14 4.92
C ASN A 59 -13.93 -2.18 3.42
N ILE A 60 -13.64 -3.36 2.86
CA ILE A 60 -13.30 -3.55 1.44
C ILE A 60 -14.17 -4.59 0.72
N SER A 61 -15.13 -5.21 1.41
CA SER A 61 -16.05 -6.18 0.80
C SER A 61 -16.92 -5.54 -0.30
N TYR A 62 -17.24 -4.26 -0.16
CA TYR A 62 -18.03 -3.47 -1.12
C TYR A 62 -17.42 -3.39 -2.54
N VAL A 63 -16.12 -3.67 -2.68
CA VAL A 63 -15.39 -3.59 -3.95
C VAL A 63 -15.96 -4.58 -4.98
N GLU A 64 -16.56 -5.69 -4.55
CA GLU A 64 -17.10 -6.70 -5.46
C GLU A 64 -18.35 -6.22 -6.22
N ASP A 65 -19.15 -5.37 -5.60
CA ASP A 65 -20.42 -4.87 -6.14
C ASP A 65 -20.36 -3.42 -6.64
N ALA A 66 -19.25 -2.72 -6.40
CA ALA A 66 -19.08 -1.31 -6.76
C ALA A 66 -18.67 -1.12 -8.23
N GLU A 67 -19.31 -0.15 -8.91
CA GLU A 67 -18.94 0.22 -10.29
C GLU A 67 -17.60 0.97 -10.38
N ASP A 68 -17.31 1.86 -9.42
CA ASP A 68 -16.05 2.62 -9.35
C ASP A 68 -15.50 2.65 -7.91
N PRO A 69 -14.91 1.53 -7.44
CA PRO A 69 -14.31 1.49 -6.11
C PRO A 69 -13.00 2.28 -6.07
N SER A 70 -12.65 2.78 -4.88
CA SER A 70 -11.33 3.36 -4.64
C SER A 70 -10.23 2.40 -5.07
N PHE A 71 -9.31 2.88 -5.91
CA PHE A 71 -8.20 2.09 -6.44
C PHE A 71 -7.38 1.41 -5.33
N PHE A 72 -7.23 2.07 -4.17
CA PHE A 72 -6.54 1.50 -3.03
C PHE A 72 -7.27 0.27 -2.47
N HIS A 73 -8.58 0.39 -2.21
CA HIS A 73 -9.38 -0.74 -1.71
C HIS A 73 -9.47 -1.88 -2.74
N MET A 74 -9.43 -1.56 -4.03
CA MET A 74 -9.37 -2.56 -5.09
C MET A 74 -8.13 -3.45 -4.99
N VAL A 75 -6.95 -2.84 -4.80
CA VAL A 75 -5.69 -3.59 -4.66
C VAL A 75 -5.70 -4.44 -3.39
N GLU A 76 -6.19 -3.90 -2.28
CA GLU A 76 -6.31 -4.62 -1.01
C GLU A 76 -7.29 -5.79 -1.10
N TYR A 77 -8.44 -5.59 -1.76
CA TYR A 77 -9.43 -6.65 -2.02
C TYR A 77 -8.82 -7.79 -2.83
N PHE A 78 -8.11 -7.50 -3.93
CA PHE A 78 -7.46 -8.55 -4.72
C PHE A 78 -6.37 -9.29 -3.95
N TYR A 79 -5.67 -8.60 -3.05
CA TYR A 79 -4.71 -9.26 -2.16
C TYR A 79 -5.39 -10.28 -1.24
N HIS A 80 -6.47 -9.90 -0.55
CA HIS A 80 -7.20 -10.81 0.34
C HIS A 80 -7.96 -11.92 -0.42
N LYS A 81 -8.41 -11.66 -1.64
CA LYS A 81 -8.97 -12.69 -2.53
C LYS A 81 -7.91 -13.71 -2.92
N GLY A 82 -6.69 -13.24 -3.22
CA GLY A 82 -5.53 -14.10 -3.47
C GLY A 82 -5.15 -14.93 -2.24
N TRP A 83 -5.15 -14.32 -1.05
CA TRP A 83 -4.88 -14.98 0.23
C TRP A 83 -5.74 -16.24 0.40
N LYS A 84 -7.07 -16.12 0.23
CA LYS A 84 -8.02 -17.24 0.33
C LYS A 84 -7.63 -18.44 -0.53
N VAL A 85 -7.09 -18.20 -1.72
CA VAL A 85 -6.75 -19.25 -2.69
C VAL A 85 -5.42 -19.92 -2.37
N VAL A 86 -4.47 -19.18 -1.82
CA VAL A 86 -3.10 -19.67 -1.63
C VAL A 86 -2.87 -20.26 -0.24
N GLU A 87 -3.59 -19.82 0.79
CA GLU A 87 -3.33 -20.16 2.19
C GLU A 87 -3.11 -21.66 2.45
N ASP A 88 -4.05 -22.51 2.03
CA ASP A 88 -3.94 -23.96 2.23
C ASP A 88 -2.73 -24.54 1.49
N LYS A 89 -2.51 -24.13 0.24
CA LYS A 89 -1.37 -24.58 -0.57
C LYS A 89 -0.04 -24.18 0.08
N LEU A 90 0.06 -22.97 0.61
CA LEU A 90 1.28 -22.49 1.28
C LEU A 90 1.53 -23.24 2.60
N ALA A 91 0.48 -23.62 3.32
CA ALA A 91 0.60 -24.38 4.56
C ALA A 91 1.11 -25.81 4.30
N ASP A 92 0.66 -26.44 3.22
CA ASP A 92 1.10 -27.77 2.80
C ASP A 92 2.56 -27.76 2.29
N GLU A 93 2.94 -26.73 1.51
CA GLU A 93 4.31 -26.56 0.99
C GLU A 93 5.35 -26.23 2.07
N LEU A 94 4.92 -25.79 3.26
CA LEU A 94 5.83 -25.35 4.31
C LEU A 94 6.64 -26.53 4.89
N LYS A 95 7.94 -26.54 4.59
CA LYS A 95 8.90 -27.53 5.08
C LYS A 95 9.13 -27.36 6.59
N GLY A 96 9.13 -28.46 7.33
CA GLY A 96 9.42 -28.49 8.76
C GLY A 96 8.57 -29.51 9.52
N LYS A 97 8.99 -29.85 10.73
CA LYS A 97 8.32 -30.80 11.64
C LYS A 97 7.18 -30.16 12.46
N LEU A 98 6.71 -28.98 12.08
CA LEU A 98 5.62 -28.27 12.76
C LEU A 98 4.29 -28.98 12.55
N SER A 99 3.37 -28.85 13.51
CA SER A 99 2.00 -29.31 13.34
C SER A 99 1.29 -28.55 12.21
N PRO A 100 0.31 -29.15 11.49
CA PRO A 100 -0.41 -28.47 10.42
C PRO A 100 -1.06 -27.14 10.85
N GLU A 101 -1.55 -27.07 12.08
CA GLU A 101 -2.15 -25.87 12.65
C GLU A 101 -1.11 -24.74 12.84
N GLU A 102 0.08 -25.06 13.35
CA GLU A 102 1.17 -24.09 13.49
C GLU A 102 1.68 -23.61 12.13
N LYS A 103 1.70 -24.50 11.12
CA LYS A 103 2.05 -24.11 9.74
C LYS A 103 1.06 -23.07 9.21
N ARG A 104 -0.25 -23.30 9.37
CA ARG A 104 -1.29 -22.33 8.97
C ARG A 104 -1.14 -21.00 9.70
N LYS A 105 -0.98 -21.00 11.02
CA LYS A 105 -0.75 -19.78 11.82
C LYS A 105 0.48 -19.01 11.33
N LYS A 106 1.56 -19.71 10.98
CA LYS A 106 2.79 -19.12 10.46
C LYS A 106 2.60 -18.53 9.06
N VAL A 107 1.89 -19.22 8.17
CA VAL A 107 1.52 -18.70 6.83
C VAL A 107 0.66 -17.45 6.96
N ARG A 108 -0.34 -17.44 7.83
CA ARG A 108 -1.14 -16.24 8.14
C ARG A 108 -0.27 -15.07 8.55
N GLY A 109 0.66 -15.30 9.49
CA GLY A 109 1.60 -14.28 9.93
C GLY A 109 2.44 -13.70 8.78
N TYR A 110 2.94 -14.53 7.87
CA TYR A 110 3.67 -14.04 6.69
C TYR A 110 2.80 -13.21 5.76
N LEU A 111 1.58 -13.65 5.48
CA LEU A 111 0.65 -12.92 4.61
C LEU A 111 0.18 -11.61 5.27
N THR A 112 0.05 -11.55 6.59
CA THR A 112 -0.23 -10.29 7.32
C THR A 112 0.92 -9.29 7.13
N ILE A 113 2.18 -9.74 7.15
CA ILE A 113 3.35 -8.88 6.99
C ILE A 113 3.49 -8.37 5.54
N ILE A 114 3.13 -9.19 4.55
CA ILE A 114 3.29 -8.84 3.12
C ILE A 114 2.26 -7.79 2.65
N GLY A 115 1.08 -7.72 3.29
CA GLY A 115 -0.01 -6.83 2.86
C GLY A 115 0.29 -5.33 2.92
N PRO A 116 0.71 -4.77 4.07
CA PRO A 116 0.96 -3.34 4.20
C PRO A 116 2.31 -2.92 3.61
N CYS A 117 2.41 -1.65 3.18
CA CYS A 117 3.70 -1.08 2.77
C CYS A 117 4.64 -0.95 3.98
N HIS A 118 5.87 -1.42 3.84
CA HIS A 118 6.89 -1.34 4.90
C HIS A 118 7.30 0.11 5.25
N SER A 119 7.39 1.00 4.26
CA SER A 119 7.89 2.35 4.48
C SER A 119 7.25 3.34 3.52
N VAL A 120 6.83 4.49 4.03
CA VAL A 120 6.28 5.57 3.23
C VAL A 120 6.89 6.89 3.68
N LEU A 121 7.42 7.63 2.73
CA LEU A 121 8.01 8.95 2.94
C LEU A 121 7.12 10.01 2.30
N GLU A 122 6.68 10.95 3.11
CA GLU A 122 6.05 12.19 2.67
C GLU A 122 7.11 13.31 2.70
N VAL A 123 7.18 14.08 1.62
CA VAL A 123 8.08 15.23 1.51
C VAL A 123 7.29 16.46 1.09
N SER A 124 7.60 17.57 1.75
CA SER A 124 7.06 18.87 1.42
C SER A 124 8.20 19.88 1.40
N TYR A 125 8.35 20.62 0.30
CA TYR A 125 9.42 21.60 0.16
C TYR A 125 8.98 22.80 -0.70
N PRO A 126 9.49 24.00 -0.41
CA PRO A 126 9.20 25.19 -1.20
C PRO A 126 10.02 25.19 -2.50
N ILE A 127 9.43 25.71 -3.57
CA ILE A 127 10.13 26.06 -4.81
C ILE A 127 9.85 27.52 -5.17
N LYS A 128 10.89 28.23 -5.61
CA LYS A 128 10.75 29.58 -6.16
C LYS A 128 10.40 29.46 -7.65
N ARG A 129 9.22 29.94 -8.00
CA ARG A 129 8.73 30.02 -9.37
C ARG A 129 9.45 31.10 -10.16
N ASP A 130 9.34 31.03 -11.47
CA ASP A 130 9.97 31.99 -12.38
C ASP A 130 9.32 33.39 -12.26
N ASN A 131 8.06 33.46 -11.82
CA ASN A 131 7.36 34.71 -11.47
C ASN A 131 7.82 35.33 -10.12
N GLY A 132 8.72 34.66 -9.39
CA GLY A 132 9.24 35.10 -8.10
C GLY A 132 8.45 34.63 -6.88
N GLU A 133 7.28 34.02 -7.07
CA GLU A 133 6.47 33.46 -5.97
C GLU A 133 7.04 32.14 -5.44
N TYR A 134 6.73 31.83 -4.19
CA TYR A 134 7.09 30.54 -3.58
C TYR A 134 5.87 29.65 -3.50
N VAL A 135 6.00 28.41 -4.00
CA VAL A 135 4.94 27.40 -3.95
C VAL A 135 5.45 26.18 -3.19
N MET A 136 4.61 25.62 -2.32
CA MET A 136 4.89 24.37 -1.62
C MET A 136 4.54 23.19 -2.52
N ILE A 137 5.49 22.28 -2.69
CA ILE A 137 5.29 21.03 -3.43
C ILE A 137 5.20 19.87 -2.45
N ASN A 138 4.13 19.08 -2.58
CA ASN A 138 3.94 17.85 -1.81
C ASN A 138 4.22 16.62 -2.70
N GLY A 139 4.94 15.66 -2.15
CA GLY A 139 5.21 14.39 -2.82
C GLY A 139 5.33 13.24 -1.84
N TRP A 140 5.17 12.03 -2.37
CA TRP A 140 5.27 10.80 -1.60
C TRP A 140 6.14 9.77 -2.34
N ARG A 141 6.86 8.95 -1.58
CA ARG A 141 7.50 7.71 -2.06
C ARG A 141 7.13 6.58 -1.09
N ALA A 142 6.43 5.57 -1.58
CA ALA A 142 6.14 4.35 -0.84
C ALA A 142 7.03 3.20 -1.32
N GLN A 143 7.57 2.46 -0.37
CA GLN A 143 8.28 1.19 -0.56
C GLN A 143 7.43 0.11 0.10
N HIS A 144 6.89 -0.78 -0.73
CA HIS A 144 5.96 -1.79 -0.26
C HIS A 144 6.69 -2.95 0.41
N SER A 145 7.72 -3.50 -0.25
CA SER A 145 8.42 -4.68 0.24
C SER A 145 9.92 -4.60 -0.01
N HIS A 146 10.70 -5.07 0.96
CA HIS A 146 12.17 -5.21 0.89
C HIS A 146 12.62 -6.68 0.77
N HIS A 147 11.71 -7.60 0.42
CA HIS A 147 12.06 -9.02 0.24
C HIS A 147 13.14 -9.25 -0.84
N ARG A 148 13.26 -8.28 -1.77
CA ARG A 148 14.34 -8.13 -2.75
C ARG A 148 14.74 -6.67 -2.76
N THR A 149 16.04 -6.40 -2.80
CA THR A 149 16.60 -5.06 -2.98
C THR A 149 17.36 -4.99 -4.31
N PRO A 150 17.30 -3.85 -5.03
CA PRO A 150 16.60 -2.60 -4.70
C PRO A 150 15.07 -2.69 -4.86
N CYS A 151 14.37 -1.72 -4.28
CA CYS A 151 12.98 -1.45 -4.64
C CYS A 151 12.91 -0.83 -6.04
N LYS A 152 11.83 -1.05 -6.77
CA LYS A 152 11.62 -0.53 -8.12
C LYS A 152 10.29 0.18 -8.24
N GLY A 153 10.32 1.43 -8.70
CA GLY A 153 9.11 2.24 -8.82
C GLY A 153 9.29 3.53 -9.58
N GLY A 154 8.38 3.83 -10.52
CA GLY A 154 8.38 5.12 -11.23
C GLY A 154 7.85 6.28 -10.37
N ILE A 155 8.15 7.52 -10.78
CA ILE A 155 7.60 8.76 -10.22
C ILE A 155 6.46 9.23 -11.13
N ARG A 156 5.31 9.63 -10.56
CA ARG A 156 4.16 10.19 -11.31
C ARG A 156 3.98 11.66 -10.96
N PHE A 157 3.82 12.51 -11.97
CA PHE A 157 3.40 13.90 -11.79
C PHE A 157 1.91 14.01 -12.13
N SER A 158 1.07 14.32 -11.14
CA SER A 158 -0.36 14.58 -11.37
C SER A 158 -0.97 15.28 -10.15
N THR A 159 -1.98 16.10 -10.38
CA THR A 159 -2.80 16.73 -9.32
C THR A 159 -3.58 15.73 -8.47
N ASP A 160 -3.84 14.55 -9.04
CA ASP A 160 -4.70 13.52 -8.47
C ASP A 160 -3.93 12.58 -7.53
N VAL A 161 -2.60 12.73 -7.45
CA VAL A 161 -1.75 11.91 -6.57
C VAL A 161 -2.14 12.13 -5.10
N CYS A 162 -2.39 11.03 -4.42
CA CYS A 162 -2.56 10.96 -2.97
C CYS A 162 -1.68 9.85 -2.35
N LEU A 163 -1.54 9.88 -1.03
CA LEU A 163 -0.77 8.89 -0.28
C LEU A 163 -1.24 7.45 -0.56
N ASP A 164 -2.55 7.23 -0.55
CA ASP A 164 -3.13 5.89 -0.68
C ASP A 164 -2.99 5.34 -2.11
N GLU A 165 -3.09 6.20 -3.12
CA GLU A 165 -2.77 5.81 -4.51
C GLU A 165 -1.31 5.34 -4.63
N VAL A 166 -0.37 6.07 -4.02
CA VAL A 166 1.06 5.74 -4.09
C VAL A 166 1.35 4.41 -3.37
N LYS A 167 0.69 4.14 -2.23
CA LYS A 167 0.78 2.85 -1.53
C LYS A 167 0.22 1.69 -2.38
N ALA A 168 -0.97 1.86 -2.96
CA ALA A 168 -1.60 0.86 -3.82
C ALA A 168 -0.72 0.51 -5.02
N LEU A 169 -0.17 1.54 -5.68
CA LEU A 169 0.73 1.36 -6.82
C LEU A 169 2.06 0.70 -6.40
N ALA A 170 2.59 0.98 -5.21
CA ALA A 170 3.79 0.33 -4.70
C ALA A 170 3.57 -1.17 -4.41
N ALA A 171 2.40 -1.53 -3.85
CA ALA A 171 1.98 -2.92 -3.68
C ALA A 171 1.90 -3.65 -5.04
N LEU A 172 1.24 -3.04 -6.01
CA LEU A 172 1.16 -3.57 -7.37
C LEU A 172 2.53 -3.76 -8.02
N MET A 173 3.49 -2.87 -7.79
CA MET A 173 4.85 -3.04 -8.30
C MET A 173 5.55 -4.27 -7.72
N THR A 174 5.29 -4.62 -6.45
CA THR A 174 5.84 -5.83 -5.82
C THR A 174 5.24 -7.07 -6.49
N PHE A 175 3.92 -7.13 -6.60
CA PHE A 175 3.25 -8.29 -7.20
C PHE A 175 3.59 -8.40 -8.69
N LYS A 176 3.65 -7.29 -9.42
CA LYS A 176 4.08 -7.27 -10.82
C LYS A 176 5.48 -7.84 -10.99
N CYS A 177 6.47 -7.40 -10.19
CA CYS A 177 7.83 -7.91 -10.30
C CYS A 177 7.91 -9.41 -9.95
N ALA A 178 7.16 -9.83 -8.93
CA ALA A 178 7.04 -11.22 -8.53
C ALA A 178 6.43 -12.12 -9.62
N VAL A 179 5.51 -11.58 -10.41
CA VAL A 179 4.84 -12.26 -11.51
C VAL A 179 5.79 -12.51 -12.69
N VAL A 180 6.63 -11.53 -13.03
CA VAL A 180 7.59 -11.63 -14.13
C VAL A 180 8.97 -12.14 -13.69
N ASP A 181 9.08 -12.70 -12.48
CA ASP A 181 10.33 -13.20 -11.87
C ASP A 181 11.48 -12.15 -11.87
N VAL A 182 11.15 -10.87 -11.73
CA VAL A 182 12.13 -9.77 -11.63
C VAL A 182 12.51 -9.54 -10.17
N PRO A 183 13.82 -9.51 -9.81
CA PRO A 183 14.27 -9.52 -8.42
C PRO A 183 14.26 -8.13 -7.77
N PHE A 184 13.10 -7.46 -7.75
CA PHE A 184 12.93 -6.15 -7.11
C PHE A 184 11.76 -6.12 -6.12
N GLY A 185 11.93 -5.36 -5.05
CA GLY A 185 10.83 -4.91 -4.20
C GLY A 185 9.96 -3.89 -4.94
N GLY A 186 8.69 -3.76 -4.60
CA GLY A 186 7.85 -2.73 -5.21
C GLY A 186 8.00 -1.38 -4.52
N ALA A 187 8.13 -0.32 -5.31
CA ALA A 187 8.01 1.05 -4.86
C ALA A 187 7.17 1.88 -5.84
N LYS A 188 6.74 3.05 -5.39
CA LYS A 188 6.15 4.08 -6.26
C LYS A 188 6.35 5.45 -5.63
N ALA A 189 6.54 6.46 -6.46
CA ALA A 189 6.41 7.86 -6.02
C ALA A 189 5.35 8.61 -6.82
N GLY A 190 4.88 9.69 -6.21
CA GLY A 190 3.99 10.66 -6.84
C GLY A 190 4.24 12.07 -6.30
N LEU A 191 4.15 13.06 -7.19
CA LEU A 191 4.22 14.49 -6.89
C LEU A 191 2.91 15.15 -7.28
N LYS A 192 2.31 15.90 -6.35
CA LYS A 192 1.00 16.52 -6.50
C LYS A 192 1.09 17.83 -7.29
N ILE A 193 1.42 17.74 -8.57
CA ILE A 193 1.59 18.90 -9.46
C ILE A 193 0.97 18.64 -10.83
N ASN A 194 0.51 19.70 -11.50
CA ASN A 194 0.19 19.65 -12.92
C ASN A 194 1.45 20.06 -13.72
N PRO A 195 2.14 19.14 -14.40
CA PRO A 195 3.39 19.48 -15.10
C PRO A 195 3.19 20.50 -16.22
N LYS A 196 1.96 20.70 -16.72
CA LYS A 196 1.65 21.69 -17.76
C LYS A 196 1.63 23.13 -17.25
N GLU A 197 1.55 23.33 -15.94
CA GLU A 197 1.51 24.66 -15.31
C GLU A 197 2.89 25.19 -14.96
N PHE A 198 3.94 24.39 -15.13
CA PHE A 198 5.31 24.72 -14.78
C PHE A 198 6.19 24.79 -16.03
N SER A 199 7.18 25.70 -16.02
CA SER A 199 8.22 25.73 -17.06
C SER A 199 9.16 24.53 -16.92
N ASP A 200 9.91 24.20 -17.98
CA ASP A 200 10.91 23.12 -17.93
C ASP A 200 11.97 23.38 -16.85
N GLN A 201 12.34 24.64 -16.61
CA GLN A 201 13.28 25.02 -15.55
C GLN A 201 12.67 24.82 -14.16
N GLU A 202 11.38 25.14 -13.97
CA GLU A 202 10.67 24.87 -12.73
C GLU A 202 10.55 23.37 -12.47
N LEU A 203 10.21 22.57 -13.49
CA LEU A 203 10.12 21.11 -13.40
C LEU A 203 11.47 20.46 -13.06
N GLU A 204 12.57 20.97 -13.62
CA GLU A 204 13.91 20.53 -13.27
C GLU A 204 14.22 20.81 -11.80
N LYS A 205 13.97 22.04 -11.32
CA LYS A 205 14.16 22.42 -9.91
C LYS A 205 13.33 21.55 -8.97
N ILE A 206 12.07 21.30 -9.32
CA ILE A 206 11.16 20.44 -8.56
C ILE A 206 11.74 19.03 -8.47
N THR A 207 12.12 18.44 -9.61
CA THR A 207 12.59 17.06 -9.68
C THR A 207 13.93 16.87 -8.97
N ARG A 208 14.87 17.81 -9.12
CA ARG A 208 16.16 17.79 -8.42
C ARG A 208 15.98 17.88 -6.91
N ASN A 209 15.15 18.81 -6.43
CA ASN A 209 14.86 18.93 -5.00
C ASN A 209 14.18 17.67 -4.45
N PHE A 210 13.22 17.10 -5.20
CA PHE A 210 12.58 15.84 -4.82
C PHE A 210 13.61 14.71 -4.69
N ALA A 211 14.45 14.52 -5.71
CA ALA A 211 15.50 13.51 -5.70
C ALA A 211 16.47 13.68 -4.54
N LEU A 212 16.88 14.93 -4.21
CA LEU A 212 17.72 15.21 -3.06
C LEU A 212 17.06 14.82 -1.74
N GLN A 213 15.75 15.10 -1.57
CA GLN A 213 15.02 14.68 -0.36
C GLN A 213 14.94 13.16 -0.26
N LEU A 214 14.68 12.46 -1.36
CA LEU A 214 14.66 11.00 -1.37
C LEU A 214 16.03 10.41 -1.05
N CYS A 215 17.11 10.91 -1.67
CA CYS A 215 18.49 10.45 -1.41
C CYS A 215 18.86 10.63 0.06
N LYS A 216 18.57 11.80 0.66
CA LYS A 216 18.88 12.08 2.08
C LYS A 216 18.19 11.13 3.05
N LYS A 217 17.04 10.57 2.66
CA LYS A 217 16.24 9.67 3.49
C LYS A 217 16.40 8.20 3.13
N GLY A 218 17.25 7.86 2.16
CA GLY A 218 17.46 6.47 1.72
C GLY A 218 16.34 5.91 0.83
N PHE A 219 15.54 6.78 0.21
CA PHE A 219 14.45 6.39 -0.70
C PHE A 219 14.84 6.50 -2.19
N LEU A 220 16.12 6.71 -2.48
CA LEU A 220 16.69 6.72 -3.82
C LEU A 220 18.17 6.31 -3.74
N GLY A 221 18.54 5.27 -4.48
CA GLY A 221 19.92 4.78 -4.54
C GLY A 221 20.04 3.44 -5.28
N PRO A 222 21.14 3.16 -5.98
CA PRO A 222 21.25 2.01 -6.88
C PRO A 222 21.06 0.65 -6.20
N GLY A 223 21.47 0.53 -4.92
CA GLY A 223 21.28 -0.68 -4.12
C GLY A 223 20.05 -0.65 -3.20
N ILE A 224 19.27 0.44 -3.21
CA ILE A 224 18.18 0.67 -2.25
C ILE A 224 16.84 0.81 -2.96
N ASP A 225 16.71 1.77 -3.89
CA ASP A 225 15.46 2.09 -4.59
C ASP A 225 15.73 2.79 -5.93
N VAL A 226 15.12 2.28 -7.01
CA VAL A 226 15.38 2.62 -8.43
C VAL A 226 14.10 2.93 -9.20
#